data_AF-A0A1V6IU79-F1
#
_entry.id   AF-A0A1V6IU79-F1
#
_cell.length_a   1.000
_cell.length_b   1.000
_cell.length_c   1.000
_cell.angle_alpha   90.00
_cell.angle_beta   90.00
_cell.angle_gamma   90.00
#
_symmetry.space_group_name_H-M   'P 1'
#
loop_
_entity.id
_entity.type
_entity.pdbx_description
1 polymer ?
#
loop_
_entity_poly.entity_id
_entity_poly.type
_entity_poly.pdbx_seq_one_letter_code
_entity_poly.pdbx_strand_id
1 'polypeptide(L)'
;MTGKNKNRDQAPDQEQKNPVRYALPVKRPLGTILVDGKFIKPETLDAALDQQKQTRDLLGNILVNMGMLDPADLNAALMVQRDFSTIEDAINAAAGVRMMLGELLLASSRITRDQIEKALEEQKRTGEKIGEILVRLGLFSSTEMDIALSFQSRQNAGYASCLSLGELLIAAGYITHDDLEDALERQKGSNKKLGEILVDAGRCKPHHVEHGLRMQKQLVAAALIAALSLAPVKEAVSSVNPSSTAMTTNIKVTATVLARASMHVLRQPNEIVVTDADIKRGYLDISAGSLVEIKNNSRAGVDLTFETHGLPFSEVLVSGFGREVALGPNGGIITHQLLGANIIAFSYRFVFDRNSRAGTYAWPLVLSVSPVE
;
A
#
# COMPACT_ATOMS: atom_id res chain seq x y z
N MET A 1 -64.49 35.27 5.31
CA MET A 1 -64.29 33.82 5.14
C MET A 1 -62.85 33.57 4.75
N THR A 2 -62.15 32.72 5.52
CA THR A 2 -61.05 31.82 5.07
C THR A 2 -59.89 32.45 4.28
N GLY A 3 -58.68 32.62 4.82
CA GLY A 3 -57.89 31.64 5.55
C GLY A 3 -57.33 30.57 4.60
N LYS A 4 -56.04 30.67 4.24
CA LYS A 4 -55.08 29.53 4.24
C LYS A 4 -53.67 29.93 3.79
N ASN A 5 -52.75 29.72 4.74
CA ASN A 5 -51.33 29.44 4.55
C ASN A 5 -51.07 28.31 3.52
N LYS A 6 -50.04 28.50 2.69
CA LYS A 6 -49.16 27.49 2.06
C LYS A 6 -47.84 28.23 1.81
N ASN A 7 -46.81 28.18 2.64
CA ASN A 7 -45.99 27.07 3.10
C ASN A 7 -45.36 26.24 1.97
N ARG A 8 -44.02 26.31 1.96
CA ARG A 8 -43.02 25.39 1.37
C ARG A 8 -42.99 25.26 -0.15
N ASP A 9 -41.89 25.74 -0.73
CA ASP A 9 -40.99 24.92 -1.54
C ASP A 9 -39.58 25.52 -1.46
N GLN A 10 -38.91 25.22 -0.34
CA GLN A 10 -37.44 25.19 -0.31
C GLN A 10 -37.02 24.03 -1.21
N ALA A 11 -36.37 24.36 -2.31
CA ALA A 11 -35.73 23.37 -3.16
C ALA A 11 -34.75 22.54 -2.30
N PRO A 12 -34.72 21.21 -2.44
CA PRO A 12 -33.86 20.38 -1.62
C PRO A 12 -32.40 20.69 -1.94
N ASP A 13 -31.65 21.09 -0.91
CA ASP A 13 -30.20 21.03 -0.88
C ASP A 13 -29.79 19.66 -1.42
N GLN A 14 -29.26 19.65 -2.64
CA GLN A 14 -28.51 18.51 -3.12
C GLN A 14 -27.23 18.48 -2.29
N GLU A 15 -27.30 17.80 -1.15
CA GLU A 15 -26.14 17.22 -0.47
C GLU A 15 -25.35 16.47 -1.55
N GLN A 16 -24.35 17.17 -2.10
CA GLN A 16 -23.29 16.57 -2.86
C GLN A 16 -22.66 15.54 -1.94
N LYS A 17 -23.11 14.29 -2.10
CA LYS A 17 -22.45 13.09 -1.60
C LYS A 17 -21.03 13.15 -2.14
N ASN A 18 -20.15 13.73 -1.34
CA ASN A 18 -18.72 13.67 -1.52
C ASN A 18 -18.40 12.18 -1.71
N PRO A 19 -17.87 11.74 -2.86
CA PRO A 19 -17.42 10.38 -2.97
C PRO A 19 -16.28 10.26 -1.97
N VAL A 20 -16.50 9.44 -0.93
CA VAL A 20 -15.46 9.04 0.01
C VAL A 20 -14.35 8.45 -0.85
N ARG A 21 -13.31 9.27 -1.10
CA ARG A 21 -12.12 8.82 -1.80
C ARG A 21 -11.41 7.91 -0.82
N TYR A 22 -11.66 6.62 -0.95
CA TYR A 22 -10.77 5.59 -0.45
C TYR A 22 -9.44 5.79 -1.17
N ALA A 23 -8.57 6.63 -0.61
CA ALA A 23 -7.15 6.47 -0.85
C ALA A 23 -6.85 5.05 -0.39
N LEU A 24 -6.38 4.17 -1.27
CA LEU A 24 -5.43 3.10 -0.98
C LEU A 24 -5.12 2.35 -2.32
N PRO A 25 -3.89 1.81 -2.51
CA PRO A 25 -2.97 1.56 -1.42
C PRO A 25 -1.53 2.04 -1.59
N VAL A 26 -1.03 2.64 -0.50
CA VAL A 26 0.38 2.60 -0.15
C VAL A 26 0.70 1.12 0.11
N LYS A 27 1.56 0.50 -0.71
CA LYS A 27 2.10 -0.83 -0.36
C LYS A 27 2.72 -0.71 1.03
N ARG A 28 2.30 -1.54 2.00
CA ARG A 28 2.91 -1.53 3.33
C ARG A 28 4.41 -1.82 3.16
N PRO A 29 5.32 -1.00 3.73
CA PRO A 29 6.74 -1.22 3.58
C PRO A 29 7.14 -2.61 4.06
N LEU A 30 8.00 -3.30 3.31
CA LEU A 30 8.41 -4.67 3.63
C LEU A 30 8.95 -4.77 5.07
N GLY A 31 9.79 -3.81 5.46
CA GLY A 31 10.34 -3.75 6.82
C GLY A 31 9.26 -3.70 7.91
N THR A 32 8.17 -2.97 7.68
CA THR A 32 7.05 -2.90 8.62
C THR A 32 6.34 -4.24 8.73
N ILE A 33 6.11 -4.95 7.61
CA ILE A 33 5.52 -6.29 7.62
C ILE A 33 6.39 -7.27 8.40
N LEU A 34 7.71 -7.23 8.18
CA LEU A 34 8.67 -8.11 8.84
C LEU A 34 8.72 -7.86 10.36
N VAL A 35 8.63 -6.60 10.80
CA VAL A 35 8.60 -6.26 12.23
C VAL A 35 7.25 -6.61 12.85
N ASP A 36 6.14 -6.25 12.20
CA ASP A 36 4.78 -6.53 12.68
C ASP A 36 4.55 -8.04 12.83
N GLY A 37 5.04 -8.82 11.87
CA GLY A 37 5.01 -10.28 11.89
C GLY A 37 6.07 -10.91 12.80
N LYS A 38 6.94 -10.13 13.44
CA LYS A 38 8.05 -10.61 14.29
C LYS A 38 9.02 -11.53 13.55
N PHE A 39 9.17 -11.36 12.23
CA PHE A 39 10.22 -12.01 11.43
C PHE A 39 11.60 -11.45 11.78
N ILE A 40 11.65 -10.15 12.05
CA ILE A 40 12.84 -9.45 12.50
C ILE A 40 12.50 -8.57 13.70
N LYS A 41 13.52 -8.19 14.48
CA LYS A 41 13.36 -7.20 15.54
C LYS A 41 13.44 -5.78 14.96
N PRO A 42 12.85 -4.76 15.62
CA PRO A 42 12.95 -3.37 15.18
C PRO A 42 14.40 -2.90 15.01
N GLU A 43 15.28 -3.28 15.94
CA GLU A 43 16.69 -2.88 15.92
C GLU A 43 17.44 -3.46 14.72
N THR A 44 17.03 -4.66 14.29
CA THR A 44 17.55 -5.32 13.09
C THR A 44 17.12 -4.61 11.81
N LEU A 45 15.88 -4.11 11.77
CA LEU A 45 15.40 -3.31 10.64
C LEU A 45 16.19 -2.00 10.51
N ASP A 46 16.44 -1.31 11.61
CA ASP A 46 17.20 -0.06 11.62
C ASP A 46 18.62 -0.27 11.08
N ALA A 47 19.31 -1.32 11.56
CA ALA A 47 20.64 -1.68 11.07
C ALA A 47 20.65 -1.99 9.56
N ALA A 48 19.63 -2.72 9.07
CA ALA A 48 19.51 -3.05 7.65
C ALA A 48 19.20 -1.83 6.78
N LEU A 49 18.42 -0.87 7.28
CA LEU A 49 18.13 0.40 6.60
C LEU A 49 19.38 1.29 6.50
N ASP A 50 20.21 1.31 7.53
CA ASP A 50 21.48 2.05 7.48
C ASP A 50 22.46 1.45 6.48
N GLN A 51 22.53 0.11 6.41
CA GLN A 51 23.30 -0.57 5.37
C GLN A 51 22.72 -0.33 3.97
N GLN A 52 21.39 -0.29 3.82
CA GLN A 52 20.72 0.00 2.55
C GLN A 52 21.09 1.38 2.00
N LYS A 53 21.24 2.41 2.86
CA LYS A 53 21.67 3.74 2.44
C LYS A 53 23.07 3.75 1.84
N GLN A 54 23.95 2.88 2.34
CA GLN A 54 25.34 2.79 1.91
C GLN A 54 25.51 1.94 0.64
N THR A 55 24.81 0.81 0.55
CA THR A 55 24.97 -0.16 -0.54
C THR A 55 24.00 0.05 -1.71
N ARG A 56 22.88 0.75 -1.49
CA ARG A 56 21.73 0.84 -2.41
C ARG A 56 21.12 -0.50 -2.82
N ASP A 57 21.37 -1.57 -2.06
CA ASP A 57 20.79 -2.89 -2.29
C ASP A 57 19.34 -2.98 -1.75
N LEU A 58 18.60 -4.03 -2.13
CA LEU A 58 17.24 -4.28 -1.67
C LEU A 58 17.25 -4.69 -0.19
N LEU A 59 16.35 -4.11 0.60
CA LEU A 59 16.26 -4.35 2.05
C LEU A 59 16.14 -5.84 2.39
N GLY A 60 15.35 -6.60 1.62
CA GLY A 60 15.21 -8.04 1.78
C GLY A 60 16.54 -8.79 1.59
N ASN A 61 17.29 -8.46 0.54
CA ASN A 61 18.60 -9.06 0.28
C ASN A 61 19.59 -8.75 1.40
N ILE A 62 19.58 -7.52 1.91
CA ILE A 62 20.43 -7.10 3.03
C ILE A 62 20.12 -7.93 4.27
N LEU A 63 18.83 -8.06 4.63
CA LEU A 63 18.41 -8.84 5.79
C LEU A 63 18.79 -10.33 5.67
N VAL A 64 18.66 -10.92 4.48
CA VAL A 64 19.09 -12.30 4.20
C VAL A 64 20.62 -12.42 4.28
N ASN A 65 21.37 -11.51 3.66
CA ASN A 65 22.83 -11.52 3.65
C ASN A 65 23.43 -11.32 5.05
N MET A 66 22.75 -10.56 5.91
CA MET A 66 23.12 -10.41 7.32
C MET A 66 22.78 -11.64 8.18
N GLY A 67 22.11 -12.65 7.62
CA GLY A 67 21.62 -13.83 8.36
C GLY A 67 20.48 -13.53 9.31
N MET A 68 19.80 -12.39 9.11
CA MET A 68 18.76 -11.88 10.00
C MET A 68 17.34 -12.25 9.56
N LEU A 69 17.20 -12.77 8.34
CA LEU A 69 15.93 -13.20 7.75
C LEU A 69 16.16 -14.46 6.90
N ASP A 70 15.30 -15.46 7.06
CA ASP A 70 15.32 -16.64 6.19
C ASP A 70 14.80 -16.26 4.79
N PRO A 71 15.43 -16.73 3.68
CA PRO A 71 14.92 -16.50 2.34
C PRO A 71 13.45 -16.93 2.14
N ALA A 72 13.01 -18.01 2.80
CA ALA A 72 11.62 -18.46 2.77
C ALA A 72 10.68 -17.45 3.45
N ASP A 73 11.08 -16.90 4.59
CA ASP A 73 10.33 -15.85 5.31
C ASP A 73 10.21 -14.59 4.45
N LEU A 74 11.29 -14.21 3.76
CA LEU A 74 11.29 -13.07 2.83
C LEU A 74 10.31 -13.28 1.68
N ASN A 75 10.31 -14.44 1.04
CA ASN A 75 9.42 -14.75 -0.08
C ASN A 75 7.94 -14.75 0.37
N ALA A 76 7.65 -15.33 1.53
CA ALA A 76 6.30 -15.33 2.10
C ALA A 76 5.82 -13.90 2.43
N ALA A 77 6.69 -13.06 2.99
CA ALA A 77 6.38 -11.65 3.27
C ALA A 77 6.18 -10.82 2.00
N LEU A 78 6.98 -11.06 0.95
CA LEU A 78 6.84 -10.39 -0.35
C LEU A 78 5.54 -10.76 -1.08
N MET A 79 5.10 -12.02 -0.97
CA MET A 79 3.85 -12.49 -1.55
C MET A 79 2.66 -11.65 -1.05
N VAL A 80 2.59 -11.40 0.26
CA VAL A 80 1.48 -10.64 0.86
C VAL A 80 1.69 -9.13 0.91
N GLN A 81 2.90 -8.64 0.57
CA GLN A 81 3.21 -7.21 0.57
C GLN A 81 2.26 -6.41 -0.34
N ARG A 82 1.76 -7.04 -1.42
CA ARG A 82 0.81 -6.44 -2.36
C ARG A 82 -0.62 -6.41 -1.83
N ASP A 83 -0.93 -7.26 -0.84
CA ASP A 83 -2.28 -7.47 -0.31
C ASP A 83 -2.51 -6.74 1.03
N PHE A 84 -1.48 -6.20 1.69
CA PHE A 84 -1.64 -5.40 2.94
C PHE A 84 -1.91 -3.93 2.68
N SER A 85 -2.64 -3.73 1.61
CA SER A 85 -2.80 -2.48 0.93
C SER A 85 -4.11 -1.81 1.36
N THR A 86 -5.17 -2.57 1.60
CA THR A 86 -6.40 -2.06 2.23
C THR A 86 -6.81 -2.89 3.43
N ILE A 87 -7.72 -2.37 4.25
CA ILE A 87 -8.33 -3.14 5.34
C ILE A 87 -8.99 -4.41 4.77
N GLU A 88 -9.70 -4.27 3.65
CA GLU A 88 -10.37 -5.39 3.00
C GLU A 88 -9.39 -6.41 2.42
N ASP A 89 -8.32 -5.97 1.75
CA ASP A 89 -7.28 -6.87 1.22
C ASP A 89 -6.52 -7.58 2.34
N ALA A 90 -6.24 -6.90 3.47
CA ALA A 90 -5.61 -7.51 4.63
C ALA A 90 -6.53 -8.56 5.30
N ILE A 91 -7.84 -8.28 5.39
CA ILE A 91 -8.84 -9.25 5.88
C ILE A 91 -8.92 -10.45 4.92
N ASN A 92 -8.94 -10.20 3.61
CA ASN A 92 -9.03 -11.24 2.58
C ASN A 92 -7.77 -12.11 2.54
N ALA A 93 -6.59 -11.51 2.72
CA ALA A 93 -5.32 -12.22 2.83
C ALA A 93 -5.34 -13.21 4.01
N ALA A 94 -6.03 -12.88 5.10
CA ALA A 94 -6.18 -13.76 6.27
C ALA A 94 -7.43 -14.67 6.25
N ALA A 95 -8.21 -14.65 5.16
CA ALA A 95 -9.37 -15.54 5.03
C ALA A 95 -8.96 -17.02 5.08
N GLY A 96 -9.79 -17.88 5.68
CA GLY A 96 -9.53 -19.32 5.79
C GLY A 96 -8.55 -19.78 6.88
N VAL A 97 -7.82 -18.89 7.57
CA VAL A 97 -6.87 -19.28 8.64
C VAL A 97 -7.54 -19.22 10.01
N ARG A 98 -7.85 -20.37 10.63
CA ARG A 98 -8.50 -20.41 11.94
C ARG A 98 -7.55 -20.07 13.10
N MET A 99 -7.73 -18.91 13.71
CA MET A 99 -7.03 -18.47 14.93
C MET A 99 -8.05 -18.00 15.97
N MET A 100 -7.79 -18.28 17.25
CA MET A 100 -8.62 -17.74 18.32
C MET A 100 -8.42 -16.23 18.41
N LEU A 101 -9.49 -15.47 18.65
CA LEU A 101 -9.40 -14.01 18.78
C LEU A 101 -8.33 -13.61 19.80
N GLY A 102 -8.26 -14.28 20.95
CA GLY A 102 -7.24 -14.00 21.96
C GLY A 102 -5.81 -14.21 21.47
N GLU A 103 -5.56 -15.27 20.70
CA GLU A 103 -4.24 -15.53 20.10
C GLU A 103 -3.89 -14.47 19.05
N LEU A 104 -4.86 -14.04 18.26
CA LEU A 104 -4.70 -13.03 17.22
C LEU A 104 -4.36 -11.64 17.83
N LEU A 105 -5.03 -11.28 18.93
CA LEU A 105 -4.78 -10.02 19.65
C LEU A 105 -3.45 -10.04 20.40
N LEU A 106 -3.02 -11.19 20.93
CA LEU A 106 -1.69 -11.36 21.53
C LEU A 106 -0.59 -11.34 20.47
N ALA A 107 -0.81 -11.99 19.33
CA ALA A 107 0.16 -12.04 18.24
C ALA A 107 0.40 -10.64 17.66
N SER A 108 -0.65 -9.83 17.55
CA SER A 108 -0.57 -8.42 17.13
C SER A 108 -0.02 -7.46 18.20
N SER A 109 0.36 -7.97 19.38
CA SER A 109 0.87 -7.20 20.52
C SER A 109 -0.05 -6.05 20.95
N ARG A 110 -1.35 -6.12 20.61
CA ARG A 110 -2.36 -5.12 20.99
C ARG A 110 -2.83 -5.29 22.43
N ILE A 111 -2.73 -6.51 22.95
CA ILE A 111 -2.95 -6.83 24.36
C ILE A 111 -1.78 -7.61 24.93
N THR A 112 -1.51 -7.41 26.21
CA THR A 112 -0.57 -8.22 26.97
C THR A 112 -1.23 -9.50 27.51
N ARG A 113 -0.40 -10.46 27.93
CA ARG A 113 -0.87 -11.68 28.61
C ARG A 113 -1.69 -11.35 29.86
N ASP A 114 -1.24 -10.38 30.65
CA ASP A 114 -1.96 -9.94 31.84
C ASP A 114 -3.31 -9.30 31.50
N GLN A 115 -3.38 -8.55 30.40
CA GLN A 115 -4.63 -7.90 29.96
C GLN A 115 -5.66 -8.92 29.47
N ILE A 116 -5.24 -9.95 28.72
CA ILE A 116 -6.16 -11.01 28.29
C ILE A 116 -6.58 -11.90 29.46
N GLU A 117 -5.69 -12.18 30.41
CA GLU A 117 -6.03 -12.97 31.60
C GLU A 117 -7.08 -12.25 32.45
N LYS A 118 -6.91 -10.95 32.71
CA LYS A 118 -7.93 -10.12 33.38
C LYS A 118 -9.26 -10.12 32.64
N ALA A 119 -9.23 -10.02 31.31
CA ALA A 119 -10.45 -10.04 30.52
C ALA A 119 -11.15 -11.42 30.57
N LEU A 120 -10.39 -12.51 30.60
CA LEU A 120 -10.91 -13.89 30.75
C LEU A 120 -11.47 -14.16 32.15
N GLU A 121 -10.85 -13.61 33.19
CA GLU A 121 -11.35 -13.67 34.57
C GLU A 121 -12.68 -12.93 34.69
N GLU A 122 -12.78 -11.72 34.14
CA GLU A 122 -14.04 -10.97 34.06
C GLU A 122 -15.10 -11.74 33.25
N GLN A 123 -14.71 -12.39 32.14
CA GLN A 123 -15.62 -13.20 31.33
C GLN A 123 -16.25 -14.34 32.14
N LYS A 124 -15.45 -15.02 32.96
CA LYS A 124 -15.94 -16.10 33.84
C LYS A 124 -16.89 -15.56 34.91
N ARG A 125 -16.67 -14.33 35.37
CA ARG A 125 -17.47 -13.70 36.43
C ARG A 125 -18.81 -13.15 35.93
N THR A 126 -18.82 -12.55 34.73
CA THR A 126 -20.00 -11.83 34.21
C THR A 126 -20.76 -12.60 33.13
N GLY A 127 -20.10 -13.54 32.44
CA GLY A 127 -20.66 -14.24 31.28
C GLY A 127 -20.75 -13.39 30.01
N GLU A 128 -20.25 -12.15 30.03
CA GLU A 128 -20.18 -11.27 28.85
C GLU A 128 -19.26 -11.87 27.76
N LYS A 129 -19.32 -11.37 26.52
CA LYS A 129 -18.35 -11.80 25.50
C LYS A 129 -17.00 -11.13 25.75
N ILE A 130 -15.90 -11.87 25.54
CA ILE A 130 -14.54 -11.35 25.71
C ILE A 130 -14.30 -10.03 24.94
N GLY A 131 -14.91 -9.87 23.77
CA GLY A 131 -14.83 -8.64 22.97
C GLY A 131 -15.51 -7.43 23.61
N GLU A 132 -16.68 -7.64 24.21
CA GLU A 132 -17.42 -6.58 24.93
C GLU A 132 -16.62 -6.13 26.16
N ILE A 133 -15.97 -7.08 26.85
CA ILE A 133 -15.10 -6.81 27.99
C ILE A 133 -13.86 -6.00 27.56
N LEU A 134 -13.22 -6.36 26.43
CA LEU A 134 -12.05 -5.64 25.92
C LEU A 134 -12.38 -4.18 25.55
N VAL A 135 -13.55 -3.94 24.96
CA VAL A 135 -14.04 -2.57 24.69
C VAL A 135 -14.38 -1.84 25.98
N ARG A 136 -15.10 -2.50 26.91
CA ARG A 136 -15.48 -1.93 28.22
C ARG A 136 -14.27 -1.56 29.08
N LEU A 137 -13.19 -2.34 29.01
CA LEU A 137 -11.92 -2.06 29.70
C LEU A 137 -11.08 -0.97 29.00
N GLY A 138 -11.56 -0.41 27.87
CA GLY A 138 -10.84 0.61 27.11
C GLY A 138 -9.59 0.09 26.41
N LEU A 139 -9.46 -1.22 26.24
CA LEU A 139 -8.33 -1.85 25.55
C LEU A 139 -8.47 -1.81 24.02
N PHE A 140 -9.72 -1.70 23.53
CA PHE A 140 -10.06 -1.53 22.12
C PHE A 140 -11.20 -0.52 21.96
N SER A 141 -11.20 0.21 20.85
CA SER A 141 -12.40 0.88 20.37
C SER A 141 -13.37 -0.11 19.72
N SER A 142 -14.65 0.25 19.64
CA SER A 142 -15.65 -0.57 18.94
C SER A 142 -15.27 -0.84 17.48
N THR A 143 -14.67 0.13 16.80
CA THR A 143 -14.22 0.01 15.40
C THR A 143 -13.04 -0.95 15.26
N GLU A 144 -12.05 -0.90 16.15
CA GLU A 144 -10.94 -1.87 16.14
C GLU A 144 -11.42 -3.29 16.46
N MET A 145 -12.37 -3.41 17.38
CA MET A 145 -12.98 -4.69 17.73
C MET A 145 -13.76 -5.28 16.54
N ASP A 146 -14.51 -4.46 15.82
CA ASP A 146 -15.22 -4.87 14.60
C ASP A 146 -14.27 -5.35 13.51
N ILE A 147 -13.10 -4.71 13.36
CA ILE A 147 -12.04 -5.17 12.45
C ILE A 147 -11.52 -6.54 12.89
N ALA A 148 -11.17 -6.72 14.17
CA ALA A 148 -10.67 -8.00 14.68
C ALA A 148 -11.69 -9.14 14.55
N LEU A 149 -12.98 -8.86 14.76
CA LEU A 149 -14.07 -9.81 14.55
C LEU A 149 -14.33 -10.10 13.07
N SER A 150 -14.14 -9.11 12.20
CA SER A 150 -14.21 -9.30 10.75
C SER A 150 -13.10 -10.24 10.26
N PHE A 151 -11.89 -10.10 10.80
CA PHE A 151 -10.80 -11.06 10.58
C PHE A 151 -11.23 -12.46 11.02
N GLN A 152 -11.73 -12.62 12.25
CA GLN A 152 -12.15 -13.92 12.79
C GLN A 152 -13.28 -14.58 11.99
N SER A 153 -14.28 -13.81 11.56
CA SER A 153 -15.44 -14.34 10.83
C SER A 153 -15.10 -14.74 9.39
N ARG A 154 -14.18 -14.02 8.72
CA ARG A 154 -13.69 -14.39 7.39
C ARG A 154 -12.75 -15.61 7.40
N GLN A 155 -12.32 -16.10 8.56
CA GLN A 155 -11.60 -17.39 8.68
C GLN A 155 -12.48 -18.60 8.31
N ASN A 156 -13.81 -18.45 8.32
CA ASN A 156 -14.76 -19.49 7.93
C ASN A 156 -15.16 -19.41 6.45
N ALA A 157 -14.67 -18.43 5.70
CA ALA A 157 -14.90 -18.37 4.26
C ALA A 157 -14.07 -19.47 3.59
N GLY A 158 -14.73 -20.45 2.96
CA GLY A 158 -14.10 -21.63 2.34
C GLY A 158 -13.27 -21.35 1.08
N TYR A 159 -12.74 -20.15 0.92
CA TYR A 159 -11.87 -19.77 -0.18
C TYR A 159 -10.40 -19.86 0.26
N ALA A 160 -9.55 -20.40 -0.61
CA ALA A 160 -8.11 -20.40 -0.40
C ALA A 160 -7.60 -18.95 -0.45
N SER A 161 -7.03 -18.45 0.65
CA SER A 161 -6.30 -17.19 0.66
C SER A 161 -4.80 -17.43 0.44
N CYS A 162 -4.07 -16.37 0.08
CA CYS A 162 -2.61 -16.40 -0.04
C CYS A 162 -1.91 -16.82 1.27
N LEU A 163 -2.54 -16.65 2.45
CA LEU A 163 -1.99 -17.12 3.73
C LEU A 163 -2.34 -18.58 4.04
N SER A 164 -2.97 -19.31 3.12
CA SER A 164 -3.18 -20.75 3.28
C SER A 164 -1.84 -21.48 3.36
N LEU A 165 -1.79 -22.55 4.18
CA LEU A 165 -0.55 -23.31 4.39
C LEU A 165 0.05 -23.81 3.07
N GLY A 166 -0.78 -24.27 2.13
CA GLY A 166 -0.33 -24.72 0.81
C GLY A 166 0.39 -23.63 0.02
N GLU A 167 -0.23 -22.46 -0.13
CA GLU A 167 0.35 -21.31 -0.85
C GLU A 167 1.66 -20.83 -0.20
N LEU A 168 1.72 -20.81 1.13
CA LEU A 168 2.95 -20.45 1.86
C LEU A 168 4.08 -21.45 1.66
N LEU A 169 3.77 -22.75 1.60
CA LEU A 169 4.77 -23.78 1.32
C LEU A 169 5.29 -23.68 -0.13
N ILE A 170 4.43 -23.27 -1.08
CA ILE A 170 4.84 -22.97 -2.46
C ILE A 170 5.74 -21.73 -2.49
N ALA A 171 5.33 -20.64 -1.85
CA ALA A 171 6.11 -19.39 -1.80
C ALA A 171 7.48 -19.58 -1.14
N ALA A 172 7.54 -20.43 -0.12
CA ALA A 172 8.79 -20.83 0.54
C ALA A 172 9.66 -21.78 -0.31
N GLY A 173 9.14 -22.30 -1.43
CA GLY A 173 9.84 -23.23 -2.31
C GLY A 173 9.93 -24.65 -1.76
N TYR A 174 9.10 -25.02 -0.77
CA TYR A 174 9.11 -26.36 -0.17
C TYR A 174 8.32 -27.38 -0.97
N ILE A 175 7.29 -26.94 -1.70
CA ILE A 175 6.43 -27.78 -2.54
C ILE A 175 6.13 -27.05 -3.85
N THR A 176 5.72 -27.79 -4.87
CA THR A 176 5.23 -27.21 -6.14
C THR A 176 3.70 -27.09 -6.15
N HIS A 177 3.15 -26.41 -7.15
CA HIS A 177 1.69 -26.33 -7.32
C HIS A 177 1.07 -27.72 -7.57
N ASP A 178 1.76 -28.55 -8.36
CA ASP A 178 1.36 -29.93 -8.63
C ASP A 178 1.33 -30.78 -7.35
N ASP A 179 2.32 -30.59 -6.46
CA ASP A 179 2.36 -31.29 -5.16
C ASP A 179 1.19 -30.86 -4.25
N LEU A 180 0.80 -29.57 -4.30
CA LEU A 180 -0.34 -29.07 -3.54
C LEU A 180 -1.67 -29.61 -4.08
N GLU A 181 -1.84 -29.66 -5.41
CA GLU A 181 -3.04 -30.18 -6.06
C GLU A 181 -3.24 -31.67 -5.73
N ASP A 182 -2.21 -32.50 -5.89
CA ASP A 182 -2.23 -33.92 -5.52
C ASP A 182 -2.57 -34.11 -4.02
N ALA A 183 -1.99 -33.27 -3.15
CA ALA A 183 -2.28 -33.34 -1.72
C ALA A 183 -3.72 -32.94 -1.37
N LEU A 184 -4.28 -31.92 -2.04
CA LEU A 184 -5.68 -31.50 -1.85
C LEU A 184 -6.66 -32.55 -2.37
N GLU A 185 -6.36 -33.21 -3.50
CA GLU A 185 -7.17 -34.32 -4.00
C GLU A 185 -7.20 -35.50 -3.02
N ARG A 186 -6.03 -35.89 -2.49
CA ARG A 186 -5.93 -36.93 -1.46
C ARG A 186 -6.63 -36.53 -0.16
N GLN A 187 -6.68 -35.24 0.15
CA GLN A 187 -7.37 -34.74 1.34
C GLN A 187 -8.89 -34.90 1.26
N LYS A 188 -9.50 -34.80 0.07
CA LYS A 188 -10.97 -34.93 -0.10
C LYS A 188 -11.51 -36.27 0.40
N GLY A 189 -10.70 -37.32 0.37
CA GLY A 189 -11.05 -38.67 0.86
C GLY A 189 -10.40 -39.05 2.19
N SER A 190 -9.72 -38.13 2.86
CA SER A 190 -8.88 -38.40 4.04
C SER A 190 -9.23 -37.48 5.21
N ASN A 191 -9.20 -38.02 6.44
CA ASN A 191 -9.33 -37.22 7.66
C ASN A 191 -8.00 -36.56 8.09
N LYS A 192 -6.91 -36.76 7.33
CA LYS A 192 -5.59 -36.20 7.62
C LYS A 192 -5.50 -34.72 7.28
N LYS A 193 -4.60 -34.01 7.97
CA LYS A 193 -4.30 -32.61 7.66
C LYS A 193 -3.46 -32.51 6.39
N LEU A 194 -3.58 -31.40 5.65
CA LEU A 194 -2.81 -31.16 4.42
C LEU A 194 -1.30 -31.34 4.64
N GLY A 195 -0.77 -30.82 5.75
CA GLY A 195 0.63 -30.98 6.11
C GLY A 195 1.06 -32.43 6.35
N GLU A 196 0.19 -33.26 6.93
CA GLU A 196 0.46 -34.70 7.12
C GLU A 196 0.48 -35.43 5.78
N ILE A 197 -0.44 -35.10 4.88
CA ILE A 197 -0.50 -35.69 3.53
C ILE A 197 0.76 -35.35 2.72
N LEU A 198 1.22 -34.10 2.80
CA LEU A 198 2.44 -33.66 2.11
C LEU A 198 3.71 -34.35 2.65
N VAL A 199 3.77 -34.60 3.96
CA VAL A 199 4.87 -35.34 4.60
C VAL A 199 4.80 -36.82 4.23
N ASP A 200 3.62 -37.44 4.31
CA ASP A 200 3.41 -38.85 3.97
C ASP A 200 3.71 -39.14 2.49
N ALA A 201 3.41 -38.19 1.61
CA ALA A 201 3.72 -38.26 0.18
C ALA A 201 5.20 -37.98 -0.13
N GLY A 202 6.03 -37.66 0.87
CA GLY A 202 7.45 -37.36 0.70
C GLY A 202 7.73 -36.04 -0.02
N ARG A 203 6.73 -35.16 -0.15
CA ARG A 203 6.85 -33.87 -0.86
C ARG A 203 7.50 -32.80 0.02
N CYS A 204 7.30 -32.86 1.33
CA CYS A 204 7.95 -31.97 2.28
C CYS A 204 8.38 -32.70 3.56
N LYS A 205 9.23 -32.05 4.36
CA LYS A 205 9.68 -32.56 5.66
C LYS A 205 8.80 -31.98 6.78
N PRO A 206 8.70 -32.65 7.95
CA PRO A 206 7.92 -32.13 9.08
C PRO A 206 8.27 -30.70 9.48
N HIS A 207 9.57 -30.36 9.49
CA HIS A 207 10.01 -29.00 9.81
C HIS A 207 9.62 -27.95 8.76
N HIS A 208 9.37 -28.34 7.50
CA HIS A 208 8.84 -27.40 6.49
C HIS A 208 7.39 -27.02 6.82
N VAL A 209 6.59 -27.99 7.28
CA VAL A 209 5.21 -27.74 7.72
C VAL A 209 5.19 -26.86 8.97
N GLU A 210 6.05 -27.14 9.96
CA GLU A 210 6.19 -26.30 11.14
C GLU A 210 6.61 -24.87 10.78
N HIS A 211 7.55 -24.72 9.84
CA HIS A 211 7.95 -23.41 9.34
C HIS A 211 6.79 -22.67 8.65
N GLY A 212 6.07 -23.35 7.74
CA GLY A 212 4.89 -22.79 7.07
C GLY A 212 3.80 -22.33 8.03
N LEU A 213 3.51 -23.12 9.07
CA LEU A 213 2.55 -22.75 10.13
C LEU A 213 3.02 -21.56 10.96
N ARG A 214 4.33 -21.44 11.21
CA ARG A 214 4.92 -20.27 11.89
C ARG A 214 4.76 -19.01 11.03
N MET A 215 5.16 -19.07 9.76
CA MET A 215 5.00 -17.98 8.79
C MET A 215 3.54 -17.54 8.69
N GLN A 216 2.61 -18.50 8.59
CA GLN A 216 1.17 -18.24 8.54
C GLN A 216 0.71 -17.39 9.73
N LYS A 217 1.05 -17.78 10.96
CA LYS A 217 0.67 -17.03 12.17
C LYS A 217 1.26 -15.62 12.18
N GLN A 218 2.53 -15.49 11.78
CA GLN A 218 3.24 -14.21 11.72
C GLN A 218 2.61 -13.24 10.71
N LEU A 219 2.27 -13.73 9.52
CA LEU A 219 1.67 -12.89 8.47
C LEU A 219 0.21 -12.54 8.76
N VAL A 220 -0.57 -13.44 9.38
CA VAL A 220 -1.93 -13.10 9.84
C VAL A 220 -1.89 -12.02 10.92
N ALA A 221 -0.92 -12.08 11.84
CA ALA A 221 -0.72 -11.03 12.84
C ALA A 221 -0.35 -9.69 12.17
N ALA A 222 0.58 -9.71 11.20
CA ALA A 222 0.96 -8.53 10.43
C ALA A 222 -0.23 -7.93 9.65
N ALA A 223 -1.08 -8.77 9.07
CA ALA A 223 -2.30 -8.36 8.38
C ALA A 223 -3.28 -7.64 9.31
N LEU A 224 -3.50 -8.17 10.53
CA LEU A 224 -4.36 -7.52 11.52
C LEU A 224 -3.76 -6.18 11.96
N ILE A 225 -2.46 -6.12 12.28
CA ILE A 225 -1.79 -4.85 12.65
C ILE A 225 -1.95 -3.84 11.51
N ALA A 226 -1.86 -4.29 10.26
CA ALA A 226 -2.06 -3.45 9.10
C ALA A 226 -3.47 -2.87 9.03
N ALA A 227 -4.49 -3.72 9.14
CA ALA A 227 -5.88 -3.30 9.15
C ALA A 227 -6.19 -2.32 10.30
N LEU A 228 -5.72 -2.62 11.52
CA LEU A 228 -5.93 -1.77 12.69
C LEU A 228 -5.19 -0.43 12.55
N SER A 229 -4.02 -0.38 11.89
CA SER A 229 -3.30 0.87 11.64
C SER A 229 -3.99 1.79 10.63
N LEU A 230 -4.92 1.25 9.83
CA LEU A 230 -5.71 1.98 8.84
C LEU A 230 -7.09 2.41 9.39
N ALA A 231 -7.46 1.99 10.61
CA ALA A 231 -8.72 2.34 11.24
C ALA A 231 -8.79 3.86 11.51
N PRO A 232 -9.86 4.55 11.12
CA PRO A 232 -10.01 5.97 11.42
C PRO A 232 -10.11 6.18 12.93
N VAL A 233 -9.25 7.04 13.48
CA VAL A 233 -9.35 7.53 14.86
C VAL A 233 -10.54 8.48 14.94
N LYS A 234 -11.76 7.94 14.99
CA LYS A 234 -12.93 8.71 15.42
C LYS A 234 -13.14 8.41 16.90
N GLU A 235 -13.01 9.48 17.70
CA GLU A 235 -13.32 9.57 19.13
C GLU A 235 -12.27 8.98 20.10
N ALA A 236 -11.20 9.74 20.32
CA ALA A 236 -10.41 9.65 21.56
C ALA A 236 -9.97 11.06 22.04
N VAL A 237 -10.87 12.04 21.91
CA VAL A 237 -10.72 13.36 22.56
C VAL A 237 -11.96 13.64 23.39
N SER A 238 -12.21 12.80 24.40
CA SER A 238 -12.92 13.17 25.62
C SER A 238 -12.85 12.00 26.61
N SER A 239 -12.28 12.29 27.78
CA SER A 239 -12.08 11.42 28.95
C SER A 239 -10.98 10.35 28.81
N VAL A 240 -9.86 10.52 29.54
CA VAL A 240 -9.56 9.85 30.83
C VAL A 240 -8.16 10.29 31.31
N ASN A 241 -8.04 10.41 32.64
CA ASN A 241 -6.83 10.64 33.45
C ASN A 241 -5.61 9.76 33.07
N PRO A 242 -4.37 10.25 33.27
CA PRO A 242 -3.17 9.47 33.02
C PRO A 242 -2.87 8.54 34.21
N SER A 243 -3.33 7.30 34.17
CA SER A 243 -2.78 6.24 35.03
C SER A 243 -3.11 4.84 34.51
N SER A 244 -2.52 4.51 33.38
CA SER A 244 -2.00 3.17 33.08
C SER A 244 -1.29 3.26 31.74
N THR A 245 0.01 3.50 31.80
CA THR A 245 0.89 3.40 30.65
C THR A 245 1.01 1.92 30.30
N ALA A 246 0.00 1.38 29.60
CA ALA A 246 0.29 0.30 28.68
C ALA A 246 1.28 0.89 27.68
N MET A 247 2.53 0.44 27.75
CA MET A 247 3.50 0.75 26.72
C MET A 247 3.02 0.07 25.43
N THR A 248 2.09 0.71 24.72
CA THR A 248 2.30 0.83 23.30
C THR A 248 3.64 1.54 23.20
N THR A 249 4.67 0.77 22.87
CA THR A 249 5.78 1.32 22.09
C THR A 249 5.15 1.89 20.83
N ASN A 250 4.56 3.07 20.94
CA ASN A 250 4.57 4.07 19.91
C ASN A 250 6.05 4.34 19.71
N ILE A 251 6.70 3.46 18.95
CA ILE A 251 7.83 3.87 18.17
C ILE A 251 7.23 4.97 17.31
N LYS A 252 7.42 6.21 17.74
CA LYS A 252 7.43 7.35 16.83
C LYS A 252 8.58 7.03 15.88
N VAL A 253 8.30 6.18 14.89
CA VAL A 253 9.09 6.09 13.69
C VAL A 253 8.76 7.41 13.01
N THR A 254 9.45 8.47 13.42
CA THR A 254 9.71 9.60 12.54
C THR A 254 10.68 9.09 11.50
N ALA A 255 10.26 8.10 10.70
CA ALA A 255 10.77 7.96 9.37
C ALA A 255 10.25 9.22 8.69
N THR A 256 11.10 10.23 8.61
CA THR A 256 10.94 11.26 7.61
C THR A 256 10.92 10.51 6.30
N VAL A 257 9.72 10.23 5.79
CA VAL A 257 9.54 9.63 4.48
C VAL A 257 10.10 10.65 3.53
N LEU A 258 11.33 10.41 3.08
CA LEU A 258 11.99 11.30 2.15
C LEU A 258 11.09 11.43 0.94
N ALA A 259 10.78 12.69 0.63
CA ALA A 259 10.06 13.06 -0.55
C ALA A 259 10.82 12.43 -1.74
N ARG A 260 10.12 11.66 -2.57
CA ARG A 260 10.66 10.93 -3.72
C ARG A 260 9.66 11.01 -4.87
N ALA A 261 10.14 11.57 -5.96
CA ALA A 261 9.49 11.50 -7.25
C ALA A 261 10.38 10.69 -8.21
N SER A 262 9.76 9.86 -9.05
CA SER A 262 10.43 9.18 -10.14
C SER A 262 9.53 9.19 -11.36
N MET A 263 10.12 9.29 -12.54
CA MET A 263 9.40 9.28 -13.80
C MET A 263 9.94 8.20 -14.73
N HIS A 264 9.04 7.56 -15.46
CA HIS A 264 9.37 6.65 -16.54
C HIS A 264 8.68 7.12 -17.82
N VAL A 265 9.45 7.33 -18.90
CA VAL A 265 8.89 7.73 -20.20
C VAL A 265 8.38 6.47 -20.89
N LEU A 266 7.06 6.38 -21.06
CA LEU A 266 6.39 5.24 -21.71
C LEU A 266 6.41 5.38 -23.24
N ARG A 267 6.25 6.61 -23.73
CA ARG A 267 6.30 6.93 -25.16
C ARG A 267 6.72 8.38 -25.36
N GLN A 268 7.74 8.60 -26.17
CA GLN A 268 8.14 9.92 -26.65
C GLN A 268 8.82 9.74 -28.02
N PRO A 269 8.47 10.54 -29.04
CA PRO A 269 9.21 10.58 -30.29
C PRO A 269 10.65 11.06 -30.05
N ASN A 270 11.62 10.54 -30.78
CA ASN A 270 13.00 11.02 -30.71
C ASN A 270 13.21 12.31 -31.52
N GLU A 271 12.32 12.57 -32.49
CA GLU A 271 12.42 13.68 -33.43
C GLU A 271 11.05 14.28 -33.71
N ILE A 272 11.06 15.54 -34.12
CA ILE A 272 9.90 16.28 -34.60
C ILE A 272 10.19 16.86 -35.98
N VAL A 273 9.16 16.88 -36.83
CA VAL A 273 9.24 17.46 -38.18
C VAL A 273 8.47 18.76 -38.19
N VAL A 274 9.17 19.85 -38.51
CA VAL A 274 8.59 21.19 -38.70
C VAL A 274 8.48 21.44 -40.19
N THR A 275 7.26 21.66 -40.69
CA THR A 275 7.02 21.96 -42.11
C THR A 275 7.02 23.46 -42.39
N ASP A 276 7.20 23.86 -43.65
CA ASP A 276 7.06 25.26 -44.06
C ASP A 276 5.66 25.83 -43.76
N ALA A 277 4.63 24.96 -43.76
CA ALA A 277 3.28 25.34 -43.36
C ALA A 277 3.20 25.67 -41.86
N ASP A 278 3.91 24.93 -41.01
CA ASP A 278 3.98 25.20 -39.57
C ASP A 278 4.73 26.51 -39.28
N ILE A 279 5.84 26.77 -39.98
CA ILE A 279 6.57 28.04 -39.90
C ILE A 279 5.69 29.22 -40.32
N LYS A 280 4.94 29.08 -41.43
CA LYS A 280 4.02 30.11 -41.90
C LYS A 280 2.86 30.34 -40.92
N ARG A 281 2.38 29.28 -40.27
CA ARG A 281 1.34 29.33 -39.23
C ARG A 281 1.85 29.94 -37.91
N GLY A 282 3.17 29.85 -37.66
CA GLY A 282 3.84 30.39 -36.49
C GLY A 282 3.83 29.48 -35.26
N TYR A 283 3.27 28.26 -35.37
CA TYR A 283 3.27 27.29 -34.29
C TYR A 283 3.12 25.84 -34.77
N LEU A 284 3.54 24.89 -33.93
CA LEU A 284 3.38 23.44 -34.12
C LEU A 284 2.67 22.81 -32.91
N ASP A 285 1.57 22.11 -33.18
CA ASP A 285 0.81 21.35 -32.19
C ASP A 285 1.19 19.87 -32.24
N ILE A 286 1.54 19.31 -31.08
CA ILE A 286 1.86 17.89 -30.88
C ILE A 286 0.95 17.35 -29.79
N SER A 287 -0.05 16.57 -30.19
CA SER A 287 -0.96 15.88 -29.27
C SER A 287 -0.31 14.64 -28.68
N ALA A 288 -0.38 14.46 -27.36
CA ALA A 288 0.18 13.32 -26.64
C ALA A 288 1.65 13.03 -27.03
N GLY A 289 2.45 14.09 -27.18
CA GLY A 289 3.85 14.03 -27.57
C GLY A 289 4.74 13.31 -26.55
N SER A 290 4.37 13.32 -25.26
CA SER A 290 5.05 12.51 -24.24
C SER A 290 4.01 11.80 -23.38
N LEU A 291 4.12 10.49 -23.26
CA LEU A 291 3.38 9.68 -22.29
C LEU A 291 4.35 9.24 -21.21
N VAL A 292 4.08 9.62 -19.96
CA VAL A 292 4.98 9.33 -18.84
C VAL A 292 4.21 8.75 -17.66
N GLU A 293 4.84 7.83 -16.94
CA GLU A 293 4.41 7.39 -15.62
C GLU A 293 5.20 8.18 -14.57
N ILE A 294 4.51 8.91 -13.71
CA ILE A 294 5.10 9.65 -12.58
C ILE A 294 4.65 8.99 -11.29
N LYS A 295 5.63 8.60 -10.46
CA LYS A 295 5.41 8.08 -9.11
C LYS A 295 5.92 9.11 -8.11
N ASN A 296 5.04 9.63 -7.26
CA ASN A 296 5.39 10.59 -6.22
C ASN A 296 4.79 10.19 -4.87
N ASN A 297 5.59 10.32 -3.80
CA ASN A 297 5.13 10.09 -2.43
C ASN A 297 4.95 11.40 -1.63
N SER A 298 5.34 12.57 -2.17
CA SER A 298 5.17 13.85 -1.49
C SER A 298 3.72 14.36 -1.59
N ARG A 299 3.15 14.73 -0.45
CA ARG A 299 1.82 15.35 -0.37
C ARG A 299 1.85 16.83 -0.80
N ALA A 300 3.00 17.48 -0.76
CA ALA A 300 3.15 18.86 -1.19
C ALA A 300 3.08 18.99 -2.72
N GLY A 301 3.46 17.92 -3.44
CA GLY A 301 3.34 17.82 -4.89
C GLY A 301 4.61 17.30 -5.54
N VAL A 302 4.70 17.47 -6.85
CA VAL A 302 5.86 17.17 -7.68
C VAL A 302 6.17 18.38 -8.54
N ASP A 303 7.43 18.75 -8.58
CA ASP A 303 8.00 19.72 -9.51
C ASP A 303 8.41 19.00 -10.79
N LEU A 304 7.79 19.39 -11.89
CA LEU A 304 8.12 18.92 -13.22
C LEU A 304 9.00 19.96 -13.89
N THR A 305 10.27 19.62 -14.06
CA THR A 305 11.24 20.50 -14.71
C THR A 305 11.30 20.15 -16.18
N PHE A 306 10.99 21.13 -17.01
CA PHE A 306 11.13 21.05 -18.46
C PHE A 306 12.36 21.83 -18.87
N GLU A 307 13.31 21.15 -19.50
CA GLU A 307 14.49 21.75 -20.11
C GLU A 307 14.36 21.70 -21.64
N THR A 308 14.79 22.75 -22.30
CA THR A 308 14.58 22.97 -23.73
C THR A 308 15.89 22.85 -24.49
N HIS A 309 15.87 22.26 -25.68
CA HIS A 309 17.07 22.12 -26.50
C HIS A 309 16.75 21.98 -28.01
N GLY A 310 17.71 22.36 -28.86
CA GLY A 310 17.71 22.06 -30.30
C GLY A 310 16.76 22.90 -31.15
N LEU A 311 15.46 22.94 -30.84
CA LEU A 311 14.45 23.68 -31.60
C LEU A 311 14.37 25.14 -31.13
N PRO A 312 14.55 26.15 -32.01
CA PRO A 312 14.24 27.55 -31.70
C PRO A 312 12.74 27.79 -31.61
N PHE A 313 12.27 28.36 -30.50
CA PHE A 313 10.88 28.76 -30.28
C PHE A 313 10.83 29.88 -29.22
N SER A 314 9.78 30.69 -29.21
CA SER A 314 9.60 31.77 -28.22
C SER A 314 8.95 31.30 -26.93
N GLU A 315 7.97 30.40 -27.04
CA GLU A 315 7.31 29.77 -25.90
C GLU A 315 6.76 28.39 -26.29
N VAL A 316 6.56 27.53 -25.30
CA VAL A 316 5.87 26.25 -25.45
C VAL A 316 4.73 26.15 -24.45
N LEU A 317 3.53 25.86 -24.94
CA LEU A 317 2.39 25.59 -24.08
C LEU A 317 2.32 24.10 -23.81
N VAL A 318 2.39 23.73 -22.54
CA VAL A 318 2.32 22.34 -22.06
C VAL A 318 0.95 22.09 -21.45
N SER A 319 0.28 21.05 -21.93
CA SER A 319 -1.01 20.58 -21.39
C SER A 319 -0.93 19.10 -21.03
N GLY A 320 -1.69 18.66 -20.03
CA GLY A 320 -1.65 17.27 -19.53
C GLY A 320 -2.15 17.11 -18.09
N PHE A 321 -2.27 18.21 -17.36
CA PHE A 321 -2.73 18.21 -15.95
C PHE A 321 -4.10 18.86 -15.73
N GLY A 322 -4.95 18.91 -16.77
CA GLY A 322 -6.23 19.62 -16.74
C GLY A 322 -6.12 21.15 -16.86
N ARG A 323 -4.91 21.68 -17.00
CA ARG A 323 -4.61 23.09 -17.34
C ARG A 323 -3.46 23.17 -18.34
N GLU A 324 -3.41 24.26 -19.08
CA GLU A 324 -2.32 24.60 -19.99
C GLU A 324 -1.39 25.62 -19.30
N VAL A 325 -0.07 25.42 -19.45
CA VAL A 325 0.95 26.29 -18.86
C VAL A 325 1.95 26.68 -19.93
N ALA A 326 2.19 27.98 -20.10
CA ALA A 326 3.20 28.50 -21.01
C ALA A 326 4.58 28.50 -20.34
N LEU A 327 5.57 27.93 -21.02
CA LEU A 327 6.98 27.94 -20.62
C LEU A 327 7.79 28.72 -21.65
N GLY A 328 8.75 29.51 -21.18
CA GLY A 328 9.63 30.29 -22.04
C GLY A 328 10.67 29.42 -22.77
N PRO A 329 11.58 30.05 -23.53
CA PRO A 329 12.57 29.34 -24.37
C PRO A 329 13.63 28.60 -23.57
N ASN A 330 13.77 28.89 -22.27
CA ASN A 330 14.68 28.20 -21.34
C ASN A 330 13.97 27.08 -20.54
N GLY A 331 12.70 26.80 -20.85
CA GLY A 331 11.89 25.86 -20.10
C GLY A 331 11.33 26.46 -18.81
N GLY A 332 11.08 25.60 -17.83
CA GLY A 332 10.55 26.02 -16.54
C GLY A 332 10.06 24.86 -15.68
N ILE A 333 9.59 25.21 -14.48
CA ILE A 333 9.12 24.25 -13.49
C ILE A 333 7.60 24.39 -13.37
N ILE A 334 6.90 23.27 -13.48
CA ILE A 334 5.47 23.18 -13.22
C ILE A 334 5.28 22.36 -11.95
N THR A 335 4.81 22.99 -10.88
CA THR A 335 4.40 22.27 -9.68
C THR A 335 2.97 21.77 -9.84
N HIS A 336 2.77 20.48 -9.59
CA HIS A 336 1.44 19.85 -9.59
C HIS A 336 1.25 18.92 -8.39
N GLN A 337 0.05 18.89 -7.83
CA GLN A 337 -0.30 17.95 -6.76
C GLN A 337 -0.64 16.58 -7.33
N LEU A 338 0.39 15.75 -7.52
CA LEU A 338 0.28 14.35 -7.93
C LEU A 338 0.78 13.44 -6.80
N LEU A 339 -0.06 12.50 -6.38
CA LEU A 339 0.27 11.49 -5.38
C LEU A 339 0.12 10.10 -5.99
N GLY A 340 1.00 9.18 -5.61
CA GLY A 340 0.99 7.81 -6.14
C GLY A 340 1.52 7.72 -7.57
N ALA A 341 1.12 6.67 -8.28
CA ALA A 341 1.51 6.41 -9.67
C ALA A 341 0.44 6.98 -10.62
N ASN A 342 0.84 7.89 -11.51
CA ASN A 342 -0.05 8.55 -12.46
C ASN A 342 0.54 8.45 -13.87
N ILE A 343 -0.28 8.08 -14.84
CA ILE A 343 0.08 8.10 -16.26
C ILE A 343 -0.47 9.39 -16.86
N ILE A 344 0.41 10.17 -17.48
CA ILE A 344 0.09 11.50 -18.00
C ILE A 344 0.52 11.59 -19.45
N ALA A 345 -0.41 12.01 -20.30
CA ALA A 345 -0.14 12.36 -21.69
C ALA A 345 0.02 13.87 -21.82
N PHE A 346 1.23 14.31 -22.12
CA PHE A 346 1.54 15.71 -22.40
C PHE A 346 1.32 16.04 -23.86
N SER A 347 0.59 17.12 -24.11
CA SER A 347 0.49 17.74 -25.43
C SER A 347 1.19 19.09 -25.40
N TYR A 348 1.77 19.46 -26.53
CA TYR A 348 2.65 20.62 -26.65
C TYR A 348 2.21 21.50 -27.81
N ARG A 349 2.24 22.81 -27.62
CA ARG A 349 2.19 23.80 -28.70
C ARG A 349 3.46 24.61 -28.67
N PHE A 350 4.34 24.43 -29.65
CA PHE A 350 5.55 25.23 -29.81
C PHE A 350 5.22 26.48 -30.63
N VAL A 351 5.43 27.66 -30.07
CA VAL A 351 5.27 28.94 -30.77
C VAL A 351 6.63 29.37 -31.30
N PHE A 352 6.76 29.47 -32.62
CA PHE A 352 8.04 29.69 -33.27
C PHE A 352 8.55 31.12 -33.11
N ASP A 353 9.88 31.26 -33.05
CA ASP A 353 10.55 32.56 -33.07
C ASP A 353 10.97 32.93 -34.51
N ARG A 354 11.70 34.05 -34.66
CA ARG A 354 12.17 34.52 -35.98
C ARG A 354 13.29 33.66 -36.58
N ASN A 355 13.92 32.80 -35.79
CA ASN A 355 15.02 31.94 -36.17
C ASN A 355 14.57 30.51 -36.50
N SER A 356 13.33 30.14 -36.15
CA SER A 356 12.73 28.84 -36.48
C SER A 356 12.68 28.63 -38.00
N ARG A 357 13.02 27.41 -38.44
CA ARG A 357 13.02 27.01 -39.85
C ARG A 357 12.35 25.64 -40.00
N ALA A 358 11.86 25.35 -41.20
CA ALA A 358 11.41 24.01 -41.52
C ALA A 358 12.60 23.04 -41.49
N GLY A 359 12.36 21.83 -41.02
CA GLY A 359 13.41 20.84 -40.81
C GLY A 359 13.00 19.74 -39.84
N THR A 360 13.87 18.75 -39.70
CA THR A 360 13.74 17.71 -38.67
C THR A 360 14.65 18.04 -37.52
N TYR A 361 14.09 18.03 -36.31
CA TYR A 361 14.80 18.39 -35.07
C TYR A 361 14.71 17.21 -34.11
N ALA A 362 15.75 17.04 -33.27
CA ALA A 362 15.63 16.18 -32.09
C ALA A 362 14.49 16.67 -31.19
N TRP A 363 13.90 15.74 -30.43
CA TRP A 363 12.82 16.07 -29.51
C TRP A 363 13.24 17.17 -28.51
N PRO A 364 12.58 18.33 -28.49
CA PRO A 364 13.18 19.54 -27.93
C PRO A 364 12.99 19.72 -26.42
N LEU A 365 12.37 18.75 -25.73
CA LEU A 365 12.05 18.85 -24.31
C LEU A 365 12.58 17.66 -23.52
N VAL A 366 13.42 17.93 -22.52
CA VAL A 366 13.75 16.97 -21.48
C VAL A 366 12.86 17.24 -20.28
N LEU A 367 12.14 16.21 -19.82
CA LEU A 367 11.32 16.27 -18.63
C LEU A 367 12.06 15.55 -17.49
N SER A 368 12.13 16.18 -16.33
CA SER A 368 12.54 15.53 -15.08
C SER A 368 11.54 15.87 -13.96
N VAL A 369 11.55 15.05 -12.91
CA VAL A 369 10.65 15.24 -11.77
C VAL A 369 11.45 15.27 -10.47
N SER A 370 11.07 16.19 -9.59
CA SER A 370 11.56 16.23 -8.22
C SER A 370 10.38 16.41 -7.26
N PRO A 371 10.41 15.79 -6.08
CA PRO A 371 9.32 15.91 -5.13
C PRO A 371 9.40 17.26 -4.42
N VAL A 372 8.26 17.89 -4.14
CA VAL A 372 8.21 19.10 -3.30
C VAL A 372 8.39 18.67 -1.84
N GLU A 373 9.28 19.31 -1.10
CA GLU A 373 9.52 18.97 0.33
C GLU A 373 8.40 19.44 1.26
#